data_AF-A0A920G3W3-F1
#
_entry.id   AF-A0A920G3W3-F1
#
_cell.length_a   1.000
_cell.length_b   1.000
_cell.length_c   1.000
_cell.angle_alpha   90.00
_cell.angle_beta   90.00
_cell.angle_gamma   90.00
#
_symmetry.space_group_name_H-M   'P 1'
#
loop_
_entity.id
_entity.type
_entity.pdbx_description
1 polymer ?
#
loop_
_entity_poly.entity_id
_entity_poly.type
_entity_poly.pdbx_seq_one_letter_code
_entity_poly.pdbx_strand_id
1 'polypeptide(L)'
;MSVTRSTSRFSKALARRSAQISRLYGVSLATLGAGGTLIGCVVGWGLQEGFIRALGDLLPVTPGPAGWEPIMIGVVTAAVCMLFFAWPPLRRLGQASPLSVLRADIGIEESQRAGDYVIGAASIVGLMWWYSGSAAVTFAVVSGLSVVVGLGFFVARALLSGGRRAGGFAGSIWRVALAGLQRRGRANALQMVIFAMAIMLMLLLSVVRSSLIGQWQAQLPADAPNHFLLNLAPEETPVLEAFFSERGVPAEALYPMTRGRVFSVNQQALPEWREVESEDTPRQREANFTWSDTLPEGNLLVEGDWWSADDAGSWVSLEEDFADDIGAGVGDTLSLRIGAEVFEAKVRSIRQVDWQSMRPNFYVVFPRSVLESYPGMYMTSFRLLPDQKTVLNQLIEFCHRHGDRARYRDKGNAGRDRSSGAGAGISARRHPASWRLGLGIGRPIQLGCPDEGECPDASSGRWQADGVGNPVD
;
A
#
# COMPACT_ATOMS: atom_id res chain seq x y z
N MET A 1 -12.08 -74.70 21.65
CA MET A 1 -12.82 -73.45 21.97
C MET A 1 -12.10 -72.51 22.95
N SER A 2 -11.06 -72.93 23.69
CA SER A 2 -10.34 -72.07 24.66
C SER A 2 -9.28 -71.14 24.03
N VAL A 3 -8.60 -71.57 22.97
CA VAL A 3 -7.49 -70.82 22.32
C VAL A 3 -7.97 -69.61 21.51
N THR A 4 -9.16 -69.65 20.90
CA THR A 4 -9.75 -68.53 20.15
C THR A 4 -10.30 -67.40 21.05
N ARG A 5 -10.59 -67.70 22.33
CA ARG A 5 -11.05 -66.70 23.31
C ARG A 5 -9.91 -65.94 23.99
N SER A 6 -8.68 -66.45 23.98
CA SER A 6 -7.51 -65.75 24.52
C SER A 6 -6.91 -64.78 23.50
N THR A 7 -6.82 -65.18 22.22
CA THR A 7 -6.34 -64.32 21.12
C THR A 7 -7.26 -63.13 20.83
N SER A 8 -8.57 -63.31 20.92
CA SER A 8 -9.55 -62.19 20.79
C SER A 8 -9.51 -61.21 21.98
N ARG A 9 -9.17 -61.68 23.19
CA ARG A 9 -9.00 -60.80 24.36
C ARG A 9 -7.67 -60.05 24.33
N PHE A 10 -6.60 -60.70 23.89
CA PHE A 10 -5.28 -60.08 23.75
C PHE A 10 -5.26 -59.01 22.64
N SER A 11 -5.87 -59.30 21.48
CA SER A 11 -6.04 -58.31 20.39
C SER A 11 -6.92 -57.12 20.81
N LYS A 12 -8.02 -57.35 21.55
CA LYS A 12 -8.84 -56.27 22.12
C LYS A 12 -8.08 -55.45 23.17
N ALA A 13 -7.23 -56.06 24.00
CA ALA A 13 -6.40 -55.35 24.98
C ALA A 13 -5.33 -54.49 24.30
N LEU A 14 -4.68 -54.99 23.26
CA LEU A 14 -3.73 -54.25 22.42
C LEU A 14 -4.40 -53.10 21.67
N ALA A 15 -5.56 -53.33 21.05
CA ALA A 15 -6.33 -52.29 20.37
C ALA A 15 -6.79 -51.18 21.34
N ARG A 16 -7.18 -51.56 22.57
CA ARG A 16 -7.56 -50.61 23.62
C ARG A 16 -6.36 -49.76 24.08
N ARG A 17 -5.17 -50.35 24.15
CA ARG A 17 -3.91 -49.65 24.49
C ARG A 17 -3.47 -48.70 23.38
N SER A 18 -3.61 -49.10 22.11
CA SER A 18 -3.37 -48.24 20.93
C SER A 18 -4.31 -47.02 20.88
N ALA A 19 -5.61 -47.21 21.15
CA ALA A 19 -6.57 -46.12 21.23
C ALA A 19 -6.28 -45.15 22.40
N GLN A 20 -5.83 -45.67 23.55
CA GLN A 20 -5.40 -44.84 24.68
C GLN A 20 -4.15 -44.01 24.33
N ILE A 21 -3.17 -44.59 23.65
CA ILE A 21 -1.95 -43.89 23.20
C ILE A 21 -2.31 -42.79 22.19
N SER A 22 -3.15 -43.08 21.20
CA SER A 22 -3.60 -42.08 20.23
C SER A 22 -4.41 -40.95 20.88
N ARG A 23 -5.22 -41.25 21.91
CA ARG A 23 -5.95 -40.24 22.69
C ARG A 23 -5.00 -39.38 23.52
N LEU A 24 -4.00 -39.97 24.17
CA LEU A 24 -3.00 -39.24 24.95
C LEU A 24 -2.25 -38.24 24.06
N TYR A 25 -1.68 -38.71 22.95
CA TYR A 25 -0.98 -37.85 21.99
C TYR A 25 -1.91 -36.83 21.33
N GLY A 26 -3.17 -37.17 21.09
CA GLY A 26 -4.16 -36.23 20.59
C GLY A 26 -4.49 -35.11 21.57
N VAL A 27 -4.61 -35.43 22.86
CA VAL A 27 -4.79 -34.42 23.91
C VAL A 27 -3.52 -33.58 24.05
N SER A 28 -2.34 -34.18 24.05
CA SER A 28 -1.07 -33.43 24.09
C SER A 28 -0.90 -32.51 22.89
N LEU A 29 -1.26 -32.98 21.69
CA LEU A 29 -1.27 -32.14 20.50
C LEU A 29 -2.26 -30.99 20.71
N ALA A 30 -3.52 -31.29 21.06
CA ALA A 30 -4.58 -30.31 21.30
C ALA A 30 -4.17 -29.21 22.29
N THR A 31 -3.57 -29.58 23.43
CA THR A 31 -3.14 -28.60 24.44
C THR A 31 -1.97 -27.75 23.96
N LEU A 32 -0.98 -28.37 23.30
CA LEU A 32 0.15 -27.63 22.72
C LEU A 32 -0.28 -26.69 21.60
N GLY A 33 -1.19 -27.13 20.72
CA GLY A 33 -1.70 -26.31 19.64
C GLY A 33 -2.62 -25.20 20.13
N ALA A 34 -3.46 -25.43 21.15
CA ALA A 34 -4.26 -24.39 21.77
C ALA A 34 -3.36 -23.33 22.43
N GLY A 35 -2.36 -23.76 23.21
CA GLY A 35 -1.38 -22.85 23.81
C GLY A 35 -0.58 -22.08 22.77
N GLY A 36 -0.09 -22.75 21.72
CA GLY A 36 0.64 -22.12 20.63
C GLY A 36 -0.20 -21.13 19.82
N THR A 37 -1.48 -21.45 19.57
CA THR A 37 -2.41 -20.55 18.88
C THR A 37 -2.70 -19.31 19.74
N LEU A 38 -2.92 -19.50 21.05
CA LEU A 38 -3.14 -18.38 21.97
C LEU A 38 -1.92 -17.45 22.01
N ILE A 39 -0.72 -18.00 22.19
CA ILE A 39 0.53 -17.23 22.20
C ILE A 39 0.72 -16.53 20.84
N GLY A 40 0.50 -17.24 19.73
CA GLY A 40 0.60 -16.69 18.39
C GLY A 40 -0.35 -15.51 18.15
N CYS A 41 -1.60 -15.61 18.58
CA CYS A 41 -2.56 -14.51 18.50
C CYS A 41 -2.14 -13.32 19.37
N VAL A 42 -1.66 -13.56 20.59
CA VAL A 42 -1.18 -12.50 21.49
C VAL A 42 0.05 -11.79 20.91
N VAL A 43 1.02 -12.55 20.39
CA VAL A 43 2.21 -11.99 19.75
C VAL A 43 1.85 -11.24 18.47
N GLY A 44 0.96 -11.79 17.64
CA GLY A 44 0.47 -11.14 16.43
C GLY A 44 -0.22 -9.82 16.72
N TRP A 45 -1.08 -9.79 17.75
CA TRP A 45 -1.72 -8.56 18.23
C TRP A 45 -0.70 -7.54 18.72
N GLY A 46 0.29 -7.99 19.51
CA GLY A 46 1.38 -7.13 19.99
C GLY A 46 2.24 -6.55 18.88
N LEU A 47 2.55 -7.34 17.84
CA LEU A 47 3.28 -6.88 16.66
C LEU A 47 2.49 -5.86 15.85
N GLN A 48 1.19 -6.12 15.64
CA GLN A 48 0.31 -5.20 14.95
C GLN A 48 0.22 -3.84 15.68
N GLU A 49 -0.02 -3.88 17.00
CA GLU A 49 -0.08 -2.67 17.83
C GLU A 49 1.28 -1.95 17.84
N GLY A 50 2.38 -2.69 17.92
CA GLY A 50 3.73 -2.13 17.83
C GLY A 50 3.97 -1.43 16.49
N PHE A 51 3.50 -2.02 15.38
CA PHE A 51 3.58 -1.43 14.06
C PHE A 51 2.76 -0.15 13.96
N ILE A 52 1.51 -0.15 14.43
CA ILE A 52 0.65 1.04 14.42
C ILE A 52 1.22 2.15 15.31
N ARG A 53 1.82 1.82 16.45
CA ARG A 53 2.47 2.85 17.29
C ARG A 53 3.74 3.43 16.66
N ALA A 54 4.53 2.59 15.97
CA ALA A 54 5.78 3.03 15.37
C ALA A 54 5.57 3.80 14.06
N LEU A 55 4.59 3.40 13.25
CA LEU A 55 4.36 3.92 11.90
C LEU A 55 2.99 4.59 11.72
N GLY A 56 2.16 4.65 12.75
CA GLY A 56 0.80 5.23 12.67
C GLY A 56 0.82 6.70 12.25
N ASP A 57 1.82 7.45 12.69
CA ASP A 57 1.99 8.86 12.33
C ASP A 57 2.38 9.07 10.86
N LEU A 58 2.87 8.02 10.18
CA LEU A 58 3.18 8.02 8.75
C LEU A 58 1.98 7.59 7.88
N LEU A 59 0.94 7.01 8.50
CA LEU A 59 -0.24 6.54 7.78
C LEU A 59 -1.23 7.69 7.61
N PRO A 60 -1.63 8.05 6.38
CA PRO A 60 -2.57 9.16 6.12
C PRO A 60 -4.01 8.88 6.60
N VAL A 61 -4.28 7.66 7.07
CA VAL A 61 -5.56 7.21 7.59
C VAL A 61 -5.30 6.39 8.85
N THR A 62 -6.04 6.69 9.91
CA THR A 62 -6.07 5.85 11.11
C THR A 62 -6.64 4.49 10.73
N PRO A 63 -5.90 3.38 10.93
CA PRO A 63 -6.45 2.06 10.69
C PRO A 63 -7.75 1.89 11.48
N GLY A 64 -8.80 1.38 10.83
CA GLY A 64 -10.03 1.01 11.53
C GLY A 64 -9.74 0.00 12.65
N PRO A 65 -10.64 -0.16 13.63
CA PRO A 65 -10.47 -1.16 14.67
C PRO A 65 -10.20 -2.53 14.03
N ALA A 66 -9.15 -3.20 14.50
CA ALA A 66 -8.82 -4.54 14.06
C ALA A 66 -10.04 -5.44 14.31
N GLY A 67 -10.71 -5.86 13.24
CA GLY A 67 -11.84 -6.77 13.34
C GLY A 67 -11.42 -8.11 13.97
N TRP A 68 -12.39 -8.98 14.23
CA TRP A 68 -12.12 -10.34 14.71
C TRP A 68 -11.60 -11.28 13.60
N GLU A 69 -11.68 -10.84 12.35
CA GLU A 69 -11.33 -11.61 11.15
C GLU A 69 -9.87 -12.11 11.16
N PRO A 70 -8.82 -11.30 11.46
CA PRO A 70 -7.43 -11.77 11.46
C PRO A 70 -7.18 -12.86 12.52
N ILE A 71 -7.86 -12.76 13.67
CA ILE A 71 -7.78 -13.79 14.73
C ILE A 71 -8.41 -15.09 14.23
N MET A 72 -9.57 -15.03 13.58
CA MET A 72 -10.22 -16.22 13.03
C MET A 72 -9.39 -16.87 11.93
N ILE A 73 -8.80 -16.09 11.03
CA ILE A 73 -7.88 -16.57 10.00
C ILE A 73 -6.70 -17.31 10.64
N GLY A 74 -6.08 -16.73 11.67
CA GLY A 74 -4.98 -17.37 12.40
C GLY A 74 -5.37 -18.68 13.09
N VAL A 75 -6.51 -18.69 13.80
CA VAL A 75 -7.02 -19.87 14.51
C VAL A 75 -7.38 -21.00 13.55
N VAL A 76 -8.09 -20.70 12.46
CA VAL A 76 -8.46 -21.71 11.44
C VAL A 76 -7.21 -22.29 10.80
N THR A 77 -6.22 -21.46 10.45
CA THR A 77 -4.96 -21.92 9.87
C THR A 77 -4.21 -22.83 10.82
N ALA A 78 -4.09 -22.45 12.09
CA ALA A 78 -3.45 -23.26 13.10
C ALA A 78 -4.16 -24.62 13.25
N ALA A 79 -5.49 -24.63 13.28
CA ALA A 79 -6.30 -25.85 13.35
C ALA A 79 -6.10 -26.75 12.13
N VAL A 80 -6.10 -26.19 10.92
CA VAL A 80 -5.85 -26.94 9.67
C VAL A 80 -4.44 -27.53 9.68
N CYS A 81 -3.42 -26.74 10.03
CA CYS A 81 -2.04 -27.22 10.15
C CYS A 81 -1.93 -28.40 11.14
N MET A 82 -2.59 -28.28 12.28
CA MET A 82 -2.60 -29.29 13.32
C MET A 82 -3.30 -30.59 12.89
N LEU A 83 -4.47 -30.46 12.25
CA LEU A 83 -5.29 -31.60 11.84
C LEU A 83 -4.72 -32.34 10.62
N PHE A 84 -4.13 -31.63 9.68
CA PHE A 84 -3.72 -32.20 8.39
C PHE A 84 -2.22 -32.42 8.24
N PHE A 85 -1.37 -31.77 9.05
CA PHE A 85 0.09 -31.97 9.02
C PHE A 85 0.62 -32.67 10.26
N ALA A 86 0.18 -32.27 11.46
CA ALA A 86 0.70 -32.83 12.71
C ALA A 86 0.00 -34.15 13.12
N TRP A 87 -1.31 -34.25 12.94
CA TRP A 87 -2.08 -35.43 13.34
C TRP A 87 -1.74 -36.71 12.55
N PRO A 88 -1.57 -36.72 11.21
CA PRO A 88 -1.28 -37.96 10.48
C PRO A 88 -0.03 -38.71 10.97
N PRO A 89 1.15 -38.07 11.17
CA PRO A 89 2.32 -38.78 11.71
C PRO A 89 2.10 -39.26 13.16
N LEU A 90 1.37 -38.50 13.99
CA LEU A 90 1.04 -38.90 15.36
C LEU A 90 0.09 -40.10 15.43
N ARG A 91 -0.92 -40.14 14.55
CA ARG A 91 -1.85 -41.27 14.44
C ARG A 91 -1.14 -42.57 14.10
N ARG A 92 -0.06 -42.51 13.30
CA ARG A 92 0.75 -43.67 12.93
C ARG A 92 1.54 -44.23 14.10
N LEU A 93 2.05 -43.38 14.99
CA LEU A 93 2.71 -43.84 16.23
C LEU A 93 1.75 -44.66 17.10
N GLY A 94 0.48 -44.28 17.15
CA GLY A 94 -0.56 -45.05 17.84
C GLY A 94 -0.89 -46.40 17.17
N GLN A 95 -0.64 -46.54 15.87
CA GLN A 95 -0.95 -47.74 15.07
C GLN A 95 0.24 -48.71 14.93
N ALA A 96 1.45 -48.30 15.34
CA ALA A 96 2.63 -49.14 15.26
C ALA A 96 2.46 -50.38 16.15
N SER A 97 2.71 -51.57 15.59
CA SER A 97 2.63 -52.82 16.31
C SER A 97 3.73 -52.89 17.39
N PRO A 98 3.43 -53.30 18.63
CA PRO A 98 4.47 -53.52 19.64
C PRO A 98 5.54 -54.54 19.19
N LEU A 99 5.20 -55.45 18.26
CA LEU A 99 6.13 -56.41 17.67
C LEU A 99 7.14 -55.76 16.71
N SER A 100 6.80 -54.65 16.03
CA SER A 100 7.75 -53.91 15.17
C SER A 100 8.77 -53.08 15.97
N VAL A 101 8.51 -52.83 17.26
CA VAL A 101 9.47 -52.19 18.17
C VAL A 101 10.47 -53.22 18.72
N LEU A 102 10.04 -54.48 18.87
CA LEU A 102 10.86 -55.59 19.36
C LEU A 102 11.63 -56.32 18.25
N ARG A 103 11.15 -56.27 16.99
CA ARG A 103 11.87 -56.72 15.80
C ARG A 103 12.23 -55.51 14.95
N ALA A 104 13.49 -55.09 15.03
CA ALA A 104 14.04 -53.99 14.22
C ALA A 104 14.02 -54.27 12.70
N ASP A 105 13.69 -55.49 12.27
CA ASP A 105 13.73 -55.93 10.87
C ASP A 105 12.50 -55.51 10.03
N ILE A 106 11.47 -54.91 10.64
CA ILE A 106 10.30 -54.43 9.90
C ILE A 106 10.48 -52.94 9.65
N GLY A 107 11.07 -52.59 8.51
CA GLY A 107 11.32 -51.21 8.11
C GLY A 107 10.07 -50.33 8.20
N ILE A 108 10.00 -49.51 9.26
CA ILE A 108 8.97 -48.48 9.42
C ILE A 108 9.12 -47.38 8.35
N GLU A 109 10.23 -47.37 7.60
CA GLU A 109 10.59 -46.40 6.55
C GLU A 109 9.62 -46.38 5.34
N GLU A 110 8.83 -47.42 5.08
CA GLU A 110 7.99 -47.50 3.86
C GLU A 110 6.51 -47.13 4.04
N SER A 111 6.05 -46.85 5.27
CA SER A 111 4.63 -46.58 5.54
C SER A 111 4.28 -45.07 5.56
N GLN A 112 4.97 -44.26 4.77
CA GLN A 112 4.38 -42.98 4.32
C GLN A 112 3.32 -43.28 3.26
N ARG A 113 2.11 -43.62 3.73
CA ARG A 113 0.94 -43.77 2.85
C ARG A 113 0.78 -42.48 2.03
N ALA A 114 0.74 -42.61 0.72
CA ALA A 114 0.51 -41.51 -0.22
C ALA A 114 -0.71 -40.65 0.15
N GLY A 115 -1.70 -41.24 0.84
CA GLY A 115 -2.88 -40.53 1.37
C GLY A 115 -2.56 -39.35 2.27
N ASP A 116 -1.50 -39.39 3.09
CA ASP A 116 -1.19 -38.28 4.00
C ASP A 116 -0.64 -37.06 3.23
N TYR A 117 0.07 -37.29 2.13
CA TYR A 117 0.50 -36.22 1.22
C TYR A 117 -0.66 -35.60 0.46
N VAL A 118 -1.62 -36.42 0.01
CA VAL A 118 -2.83 -35.94 -0.67
C VAL A 118 -3.67 -35.08 0.27
N ILE A 119 -3.84 -35.52 1.51
CA ILE A 119 -4.58 -34.78 2.53
C ILE A 119 -3.89 -33.45 2.86
N GLY A 120 -2.57 -33.44 3.03
CA GLY A 120 -1.80 -32.21 3.25
C GLY A 120 -1.82 -31.27 2.04
N ALA A 121 -1.74 -31.80 0.81
CA ALA A 121 -1.85 -30.98 -0.40
C ALA A 121 -3.25 -30.37 -0.53
N ALA A 122 -4.31 -31.16 -0.28
CA ALA A 122 -5.68 -30.71 -0.34
C ALA A 122 -5.97 -29.60 0.69
N SER A 123 -5.40 -29.68 1.89
CA SER A 123 -5.57 -28.64 2.90
C SER A 123 -4.88 -27.33 2.51
N ILE A 124 -3.69 -27.38 1.90
CA ILE A 124 -3.03 -26.18 1.33
C ILE A 124 -3.89 -25.56 0.24
N VAL A 125 -4.36 -26.36 -0.72
CA VAL A 125 -5.20 -25.85 -1.82
C VAL A 125 -6.50 -25.25 -1.27
N GLY A 126 -7.12 -25.89 -0.28
CA GLY A 126 -8.34 -25.39 0.37
C GLY A 126 -8.14 -24.06 1.09
N LEU A 127 -7.07 -23.94 1.90
CA LEU A 127 -6.71 -22.68 2.55
C LEU A 127 -6.41 -21.58 1.53
N MET A 128 -5.67 -21.91 0.48
CA MET A 128 -5.28 -20.93 -0.53
C MET A 128 -6.48 -20.45 -1.34
N TRP A 129 -7.43 -21.34 -1.64
CA TRP A 129 -8.69 -20.96 -2.27
C TRP A 129 -9.53 -20.05 -1.37
N TRP A 130 -9.63 -20.39 -0.08
CA TRP A 130 -10.35 -19.57 0.89
C TRP A 130 -9.74 -18.16 1.00
N TYR A 131 -8.41 -18.05 1.03
CA TYR A 131 -7.70 -16.76 1.11
C TYR A 131 -7.78 -15.94 -0.16
N SER A 132 -7.68 -16.59 -1.31
CA SER A 132 -7.62 -15.88 -2.58
C SER A 132 -8.99 -15.38 -3.04
N GLY A 133 -10.09 -15.99 -2.62
CA GLY A 133 -11.43 -15.73 -3.15
C GLY A 133 -11.61 -16.07 -4.64
N SER A 134 -10.55 -16.51 -5.33
CA SER A 134 -10.51 -16.75 -6.77
C SER A 134 -9.92 -18.12 -7.06
N ALA A 135 -10.72 -18.95 -7.75
CA ALA A 135 -10.30 -20.26 -8.19
C ALA A 135 -9.18 -20.18 -9.26
N ALA A 136 -9.24 -19.16 -10.12
CA ALA A 136 -8.24 -18.96 -11.18
C ALA A 136 -6.84 -18.67 -10.61
N VAL A 137 -6.76 -17.75 -9.64
CA VAL A 137 -5.49 -17.42 -8.97
C VAL A 137 -4.96 -18.62 -8.19
N THR A 138 -5.84 -19.31 -7.47
CA THR A 138 -5.46 -20.51 -6.71
C THR A 138 -4.88 -21.58 -7.64
N PHE A 139 -5.56 -21.87 -8.75
CA PHE A 139 -5.08 -22.85 -9.73
C PHE A 139 -3.76 -22.43 -10.38
N ALA A 140 -3.62 -21.16 -10.76
CA ALA A 140 -2.39 -20.63 -11.35
C ALA A 140 -1.19 -20.80 -10.39
N VAL A 141 -1.36 -20.46 -9.11
CA VAL A 141 -0.28 -20.58 -8.13
C VAL A 141 0.02 -22.04 -7.78
N VAL A 142 -0.99 -22.89 -7.56
CA VAL A 142 -0.76 -24.33 -7.27
C VAL A 142 -0.08 -25.04 -8.44
N SER A 143 -0.51 -24.76 -9.67
CA SER A 143 0.09 -25.36 -10.87
C SER A 143 1.53 -24.89 -11.06
N GLY A 144 1.80 -23.59 -10.94
CA GLY A 144 3.14 -23.03 -10.99
C GLY A 144 4.06 -23.62 -9.92
N LEU A 145 3.60 -23.72 -8.67
CA LEU A 145 4.34 -24.34 -7.58
C LEU A 145 4.65 -25.81 -7.86
N SER A 146 3.67 -26.56 -8.37
CA SER A 146 3.82 -27.98 -8.72
C SER A 146 4.86 -28.17 -9.83
N VAL A 147 4.88 -27.30 -10.84
CA VAL A 147 5.87 -27.31 -11.92
C VAL A 147 7.27 -27.03 -11.36
N VAL A 148 7.43 -26.00 -10.52
CA VAL A 148 8.72 -25.65 -9.91
C VAL A 148 9.25 -26.79 -9.03
N VAL A 149 8.39 -27.37 -8.19
CA VAL A 149 8.74 -28.53 -7.35
C VAL A 149 9.14 -29.72 -8.20
N GLY A 150 8.36 -30.04 -9.24
CA GLY A 150 8.63 -31.15 -10.15
C GLY A 150 9.95 -30.99 -10.90
N LEU A 151 10.19 -29.81 -11.47
CA LEU A 151 11.42 -29.49 -12.18
C LEU A 151 12.63 -29.46 -11.23
N GLY A 152 12.50 -28.82 -10.07
CA GLY A 152 13.54 -28.79 -9.05
C GLY A 152 13.90 -30.18 -8.56
N PHE A 153 12.90 -31.05 -8.35
CA PHE A 153 13.14 -32.44 -7.96
C PHE A 153 13.84 -33.23 -9.07
N PHE A 154 13.44 -33.03 -10.33
CA PHE A 154 14.08 -33.66 -11.48
C PHE A 154 15.55 -33.22 -11.62
N VAL A 155 15.83 -31.92 -11.54
CA VAL A 155 17.18 -31.35 -11.59
C VAL A 155 18.03 -31.87 -10.42
N ALA A 156 17.50 -31.84 -9.20
CA ALA A 156 18.20 -32.36 -8.01
C ALA A 156 18.54 -33.85 -8.17
N ARG A 157 17.62 -34.65 -8.70
CA ARG A 157 17.85 -36.08 -8.96
C ARG A 157 18.89 -36.29 -10.07
N ALA A 158 18.82 -35.51 -11.15
CA ALA A 158 19.78 -35.55 -12.25
C ALA A 158 21.20 -35.24 -11.74
N LEU A 159 21.37 -34.17 -10.97
CA LEU A 159 22.65 -33.79 -10.35
C LEU A 159 23.19 -34.88 -9.41
N LEU A 160 22.34 -35.40 -8.51
CA LEU A 160 22.75 -36.48 -7.59
C LEU A 160 23.14 -37.76 -8.33
N SER A 161 22.44 -38.11 -9.41
CA SER A 161 22.74 -39.29 -10.22
C SER A 161 23.99 -39.12 -11.11
N GLY A 162 24.21 -37.92 -11.65
CA GLY A 162 25.37 -37.56 -12.48
C GLY A 162 26.69 -37.58 -11.71
N GLY A 163 26.63 -37.38 -10.38
CA GLY A 163 27.78 -37.47 -9.49
C GLY A 163 28.52 -38.81 -9.51
N ARG A 164 27.91 -39.91 -9.97
CA ARG A 164 28.59 -41.22 -10.12
C ARG A 164 29.74 -41.19 -11.14
N ARG A 165 29.63 -40.38 -12.20
CA ARG A 165 30.69 -40.26 -13.22
C ARG A 165 31.81 -39.30 -12.79
N ALA A 166 31.46 -38.23 -12.06
CA ALA A 166 32.43 -37.25 -11.57
C ALA A 166 33.16 -37.70 -10.29
N GLY A 167 32.50 -38.46 -9.41
CA GLY A 167 33.08 -38.97 -8.16
C GLY A 167 34.15 -40.06 -8.35
N GLY A 168 34.36 -40.54 -9.57
CA GLY A 168 35.49 -41.40 -9.93
C GLY A 168 36.83 -40.65 -9.99
N PHE A 169 36.80 -39.33 -10.18
CA PHE A 169 38.00 -38.47 -10.27
C PHE A 169 38.30 -37.71 -8.97
N ALA A 170 37.38 -37.68 -8.00
CA ALA A 170 37.54 -36.95 -6.74
C ALA A 170 38.10 -37.86 -5.62
N GLY A 171 38.94 -37.29 -4.73
CA GLY A 171 39.62 -38.03 -3.65
C GLY A 171 38.70 -38.80 -2.68
N SER A 172 39.31 -39.68 -1.87
CA SER A 172 38.63 -40.68 -1.01
C SER A 172 37.45 -40.12 -0.18
N ILE A 173 37.61 -38.93 0.39
CA ILE A 173 36.60 -38.29 1.27
C ILE A 173 35.37 -37.81 0.49
N TRP A 174 35.57 -37.16 -0.67
CA TRP A 174 34.49 -36.67 -1.52
C TRP A 174 33.66 -37.81 -2.11
N ARG A 175 34.30 -38.93 -2.45
CA ARG A 175 33.63 -40.13 -2.93
C ARG A 175 32.70 -40.73 -1.86
N VAL A 176 33.13 -40.78 -0.60
CA VAL A 176 32.32 -41.29 0.52
C VAL A 176 31.16 -40.35 0.83
N ALA A 177 31.38 -39.03 0.83
CA ALA A 177 30.33 -38.03 1.02
C ALA A 177 29.25 -38.11 -0.07
N LEU A 178 29.67 -38.20 -1.34
CA LEU A 178 28.77 -38.28 -2.48
C LEU A 178 28.00 -39.62 -2.52
N ALA A 179 28.64 -40.72 -2.13
CA ALA A 179 27.98 -42.02 -1.98
C ALA A 179 26.90 -42.01 -0.90
N GLY A 180 27.15 -41.32 0.23
CA GLY A 180 26.16 -41.11 1.29
C GLY A 180 24.94 -40.32 0.81
N LEU A 181 25.16 -39.24 0.04
CA LEU A 181 24.09 -38.43 -0.54
C LEU A 181 23.26 -39.21 -1.57
N GLN A 182 23.90 -40.06 -2.38
CA GLN A 182 23.22 -40.88 -3.38
C GLN A 182 22.37 -42.00 -2.78
N ARG A 183 22.84 -42.62 -1.68
CA ARG A 183 22.12 -43.72 -1.02
C ARG A 183 20.74 -43.29 -0.51
N ARG A 184 20.60 -42.03 -0.08
CA ARG A 184 19.31 -41.39 0.29
C ARG A 184 18.85 -40.37 -0.75
N GLY A 185 19.11 -40.61 -2.04
CA GLY A 185 18.93 -39.63 -3.11
C GLY A 185 17.54 -38.99 -3.22
N ARG A 186 16.45 -39.72 -2.94
CA ARG A 186 15.08 -39.16 -2.95
C ARG A 186 14.85 -38.17 -1.81
N ALA A 187 15.29 -38.50 -0.59
CA ALA A 187 15.14 -37.63 0.57
C ALA A 187 16.03 -36.38 0.44
N ASN A 188 17.27 -36.55 -0.03
CA ASN A 188 18.18 -35.42 -0.27
C ASN A 188 17.68 -34.51 -1.40
N ALA A 189 17.11 -35.06 -2.48
CA ALA A 189 16.49 -34.26 -3.54
C ALA A 189 15.30 -33.45 -3.00
N LEU A 190 14.44 -34.06 -2.18
CA LEU A 190 13.29 -33.37 -1.59
C LEU A 190 13.75 -32.24 -0.64
N GLN A 191 14.77 -32.47 0.18
CA GLN A 191 15.36 -31.45 1.05
C GLN A 191 15.97 -30.29 0.24
N MET A 192 16.67 -30.60 -0.85
CA MET A 192 17.25 -29.59 -1.74
C MET A 192 16.15 -28.72 -2.38
N VAL A 193 15.03 -29.33 -2.80
CA VAL A 193 13.87 -28.57 -3.32
C VAL A 193 13.28 -27.66 -2.26
N ILE A 194 13.12 -28.12 -1.01
CA ILE A 194 12.61 -27.29 0.09
C ILE A 194 13.50 -26.05 0.31
N PHE A 195 14.82 -26.25 0.39
CA PHE A 195 15.75 -25.12 0.56
C PHE A 195 15.76 -24.20 -0.65
N ALA A 196 15.76 -24.75 -1.87
CA ALA A 196 15.70 -23.96 -3.09
C ALA A 196 14.41 -23.12 -3.16
N MET A 197 13.27 -23.67 -2.76
CA MET A 197 12.01 -22.94 -2.67
C MET A 197 12.07 -21.82 -1.63
N ALA A 198 12.64 -22.07 -0.44
CA ALA A 198 12.77 -21.05 0.58
C ALA A 198 13.64 -19.87 0.09
N ILE A 199 14.78 -20.17 -0.55
CA ILE A 199 15.66 -19.15 -1.13
C ILE A 199 14.95 -18.43 -2.29
N MET A 200 14.28 -19.17 -3.17
CA MET A 200 13.51 -18.59 -4.28
C MET A 200 12.43 -17.62 -3.79
N LEU A 201 11.65 -17.99 -2.76
CA LEU A 201 10.64 -17.12 -2.18
C LEU A 201 11.26 -15.84 -1.60
N MET A 202 12.40 -15.97 -0.90
CA MET A 202 13.12 -14.81 -0.37
C MET A 202 13.64 -13.89 -1.49
N LEU A 203 14.23 -14.46 -2.54
CA LEU A 203 14.72 -13.71 -3.69
C LEU A 203 13.58 -13.05 -4.48
N LEU A 204 12.47 -13.76 -4.67
CA LEU A 204 11.28 -13.24 -5.34
C LEU A 204 10.75 -12.02 -4.60
N LEU A 205 10.66 -12.06 -3.27
CA LEU A 205 10.23 -10.90 -2.48
C LEU A 205 11.19 -9.71 -2.68
N SER A 206 12.50 -9.96 -2.71
CA SER A 206 13.48 -8.90 -2.97
C SER A 206 13.35 -8.29 -4.36
N VAL A 207 13.09 -9.11 -5.37
CA VAL A 207 12.91 -8.66 -6.76
C VAL A 207 11.59 -7.94 -6.95
N VAL A 208 10.50 -8.44 -6.36
CA VAL A 208 9.18 -7.78 -6.43
C VAL A 208 9.26 -6.39 -5.81
N ARG A 209 9.96 -6.22 -4.69
CA ARG A 209 10.18 -4.91 -4.08
C ARG A 209 10.86 -3.92 -5.05
N SER A 210 11.98 -4.32 -5.66
CA SER A 210 12.70 -3.44 -6.58
C SER A 210 11.93 -3.21 -7.89
N SER A 211 11.24 -4.24 -8.38
CA SER A 211 10.43 -4.17 -9.60
C SER A 211 9.25 -3.22 -9.44
N LEU A 212 8.54 -3.26 -8.30
CA LEU A 212 7.41 -2.36 -8.07
C LEU A 212 7.84 -0.90 -8.04
N ILE A 213 8.97 -0.61 -7.36
CA ILE A 213 9.52 0.75 -7.30
C ILE A 213 10.00 1.20 -8.68
N GLY A 214 10.70 0.33 -9.41
CA GLY A 214 11.22 0.64 -10.75
C GLY A 214 10.10 0.86 -11.77
N GLN A 215 9.06 0.03 -11.75
CA GLN A 215 7.90 0.19 -12.62
C GLN A 215 7.15 1.48 -12.33
N TRP A 216 6.95 1.82 -11.05
CA TRP A 216 6.32 3.08 -10.68
C TRP A 216 7.14 4.30 -11.14
N GLN A 217 8.48 4.25 -11.00
CA GLN A 217 9.36 5.31 -11.51
C GLN A 217 9.35 5.40 -13.05
N ALA A 218 9.24 4.27 -13.74
CA ALA A 218 9.21 4.22 -15.21
C ALA A 218 7.89 4.74 -15.81
N GLN A 219 6.82 4.85 -15.01
CA GLN A 219 5.57 5.48 -15.45
C GLN A 219 5.66 7.02 -15.50
N LEU A 220 6.67 7.61 -14.83
CA LEU A 220 6.86 9.06 -14.85
C LEU A 220 7.70 9.49 -16.06
N PRO A 221 7.27 10.52 -16.81
CA PRO A 221 8.09 11.12 -17.86
C PRO A 221 9.47 11.54 -17.34
N ALA A 222 10.48 11.44 -18.20
CA ALA A 222 11.86 11.79 -17.82
C ALA A 222 12.01 13.27 -17.44
N ASP A 223 11.09 14.14 -17.85
CA ASP A 223 10.97 15.58 -17.60
C ASP A 223 9.93 15.95 -16.52
N ALA A 224 9.32 14.97 -15.86
CA ALA A 224 8.23 15.20 -14.91
C ALA A 224 8.58 16.24 -13.82
N PRO A 225 7.71 17.24 -13.59
CA PRO A 225 7.87 18.20 -12.50
C PRO A 225 7.94 17.52 -11.13
N ASN A 226 8.88 17.96 -10.29
CA ASN A 226 9.06 17.45 -8.93
C ASN A 226 8.61 18.43 -7.84
N HIS A 227 8.33 19.68 -8.19
CA HIS A 227 7.87 20.71 -7.28
C HIS A 227 6.64 21.45 -7.82
N PHE A 228 5.77 21.88 -6.90
CA PHE A 228 4.54 22.59 -7.21
C PHE A 228 4.43 23.84 -6.34
N LEU A 229 4.08 24.95 -6.97
CA LEU A 229 3.72 26.20 -6.32
C LEU A 229 2.21 26.36 -6.43
N LEU A 230 1.57 26.52 -5.27
CA LEU A 230 0.12 26.62 -5.15
C LEU A 230 -0.25 27.95 -4.51
N ASN A 231 -1.43 28.46 -4.88
CA ASN A 231 -1.99 29.70 -4.35
C ASN A 231 -1.07 30.92 -4.59
N LEU A 232 -0.56 31.05 -5.80
CA LEU A 232 0.21 32.22 -6.22
C LEU A 232 -0.74 33.37 -6.54
N ALA A 233 -0.54 34.54 -5.93
CA ALA A 233 -1.39 35.68 -6.21
C ALA A 233 -1.13 36.22 -7.62
N PRO A 234 -2.13 36.81 -8.32
CA PRO A 234 -1.94 37.38 -9.65
C PRO A 234 -0.82 38.43 -9.71
N GLU A 235 -0.56 39.15 -8.63
CA GLU A 235 0.49 40.17 -8.55
C GLU A 235 1.90 39.56 -8.40
N GLU A 236 1.99 38.32 -7.94
CA GLU A 236 3.25 37.60 -7.71
C GLU A 236 3.73 36.84 -8.97
N THR A 237 2.85 36.61 -9.94
CA THR A 237 3.16 35.86 -11.17
C THR A 237 4.34 36.42 -11.97
N PRO A 238 4.44 37.73 -12.25
CA PRO A 238 5.51 38.24 -13.12
C PRO A 238 6.87 38.18 -12.42
N VAL A 239 6.88 38.34 -11.10
CA VAL A 239 8.11 38.29 -10.29
C VAL A 239 8.64 36.86 -10.24
N LEU A 240 7.74 35.86 -10.16
CA LEU A 240 8.10 34.45 -10.16
C LEU A 240 8.62 33.98 -11.53
N GLU A 241 7.98 34.41 -12.62
CA GLU A 241 8.46 34.12 -13.98
C GLU A 241 9.88 34.66 -14.20
N ALA A 242 10.15 35.89 -13.74
CA ALA A 242 11.49 36.47 -13.78
C ALA A 242 12.48 35.64 -12.94
N PHE A 243 12.10 35.23 -11.73
CA PHE A 243 12.96 34.40 -10.87
C PHE A 243 13.40 33.09 -11.55
N PHE A 244 12.47 32.40 -12.21
CA PHE A 244 12.76 31.15 -12.93
C PHE A 244 13.60 31.38 -14.19
N SER A 245 13.26 32.42 -14.97
CA SER A 245 13.99 32.78 -16.18
C SER A 245 15.44 33.15 -15.90
N GLU A 246 15.71 33.94 -14.85
CA GLU A 246 17.07 34.33 -14.43
C GLU A 246 17.96 33.13 -14.06
N ARG A 247 17.34 32.06 -13.58
CA ARG A 247 18.03 30.87 -13.06
C ARG A 247 18.02 29.69 -14.05
N GLY A 248 17.43 29.88 -15.23
CA GLY A 248 17.33 28.85 -16.26
C GLY A 248 16.55 27.62 -15.81
N VAL A 249 15.57 27.79 -14.92
CA VAL A 249 14.70 26.69 -14.47
C VAL A 249 13.45 26.68 -15.35
N PRO A 250 13.20 25.61 -16.13
CA PRO A 250 11.97 25.50 -16.90
C PRO A 250 10.79 25.24 -15.94
N ALA A 251 9.84 26.17 -15.95
CA ALA A 251 8.56 26.05 -15.24
C ALA A 251 7.43 25.86 -16.25
N GLU A 252 6.42 25.08 -15.86
CA GLU A 252 5.18 24.93 -16.61
C GLU A 252 4.39 26.24 -16.63
N ALA A 253 3.46 26.35 -17.58
CA ALA A 253 2.56 27.50 -17.68
C ALA A 253 1.84 27.77 -16.33
N LEU A 254 1.54 29.04 -16.09
CA LEU A 254 0.78 29.46 -14.91
C LEU A 254 -0.71 29.25 -15.16
N TYR A 255 -1.30 28.33 -14.41
CA TYR A 255 -2.72 28.02 -14.50
C TYR A 255 -3.50 28.73 -13.39
N PRO A 256 -4.48 29.58 -13.71
CA PRO A 256 -5.37 30.17 -12.73
C PRO A 256 -6.32 29.11 -12.20
N MET A 257 -6.55 29.13 -10.89
CA MET A 257 -7.41 28.20 -10.19
C MET A 257 -8.47 28.96 -9.42
N THR A 258 -9.72 28.71 -9.77
CA THR A 258 -10.89 29.21 -9.04
C THR A 258 -11.72 28.03 -8.59
N ARG A 259 -12.02 27.95 -7.29
CA ARG A 259 -12.85 26.87 -6.76
C ARG A 259 -14.32 27.12 -7.09
N GLY A 260 -14.98 26.12 -7.66
CA GLY A 260 -16.39 26.17 -7.95
C GLY A 260 -17.07 24.81 -7.81
N ARG A 261 -18.39 24.82 -8.01
CA ARG A 261 -19.24 23.64 -7.88
C ARG A 261 -20.16 23.51 -9.10
N VAL A 262 -20.25 22.30 -9.64
CA VAL A 262 -21.31 21.91 -10.57
C VAL A 262 -22.49 21.38 -9.76
N PHE A 263 -23.66 21.98 -9.91
CA PHE A 263 -24.84 21.61 -9.10
C PHE A 263 -26.07 21.19 -9.91
N SER A 264 -26.08 21.39 -11.22
CA SER A 264 -27.11 20.85 -12.11
C SER A 264 -26.59 20.60 -13.52
N VAL A 265 -27.22 19.63 -14.19
CA VAL A 265 -27.04 19.31 -15.62
C VAL A 265 -28.41 19.41 -16.29
N ASN A 266 -28.51 20.13 -17.41
CA ASN A 266 -29.77 20.37 -18.13
C ASN A 266 -30.92 20.84 -17.24
N GLN A 267 -30.63 21.75 -16.30
CA GLN A 267 -31.56 22.29 -15.30
C GLN A 267 -32.09 21.26 -14.27
N GLN A 268 -31.57 20.03 -14.29
CA GLN A 268 -31.86 19.02 -13.26
C GLN A 268 -30.83 19.13 -12.15
N ALA A 269 -31.31 19.39 -10.92
CA ALA A 269 -30.45 19.49 -9.74
C ALA A 269 -29.82 18.14 -9.42
N LEU A 270 -28.50 18.14 -9.26
CA LEU A 270 -27.78 16.97 -8.80
C LEU A 270 -27.92 16.85 -7.27
N PRO A 271 -28.08 15.62 -6.73
CA PRO A 271 -28.12 15.38 -5.29
C PRO A 271 -26.77 15.69 -4.62
N GLU A 272 -26.79 16.03 -3.34
CA GLU A 272 -25.55 16.21 -2.58
C GLU A 272 -24.89 14.86 -2.28
N TRP A 273 -23.57 14.85 -2.09
CA TRP A 273 -22.80 13.63 -1.79
C TRP A 273 -23.38 12.80 -0.63
N ARG A 274 -23.99 13.45 0.37
CA ARG A 274 -24.55 12.77 1.56
C ARG A 274 -25.88 12.07 1.29
N GLU A 275 -26.54 12.38 0.20
CA GLU A 275 -27.89 11.90 -0.13
C GLU A 275 -27.86 10.64 -0.99
N VAL A 276 -26.68 10.24 -1.44
CA VAL A 276 -26.47 9.16 -2.40
C VAL A 276 -25.76 7.98 -1.73
N GLU A 277 -26.35 6.79 -1.83
CA GLU A 277 -25.82 5.55 -1.23
C GLU A 277 -24.94 4.73 -2.20
N SER A 278 -25.04 5.00 -3.52
CA SER A 278 -24.27 4.34 -4.57
C SER A 278 -23.22 5.27 -5.19
N GLU A 279 -22.01 4.76 -5.40
CA GLU A 279 -20.92 5.53 -6.01
C GLU A 279 -21.19 5.93 -7.46
N ASP A 280 -22.06 5.20 -8.18
CA ASP A 280 -22.35 5.37 -9.62
C ASP A 280 -23.45 6.39 -9.92
N THR A 281 -24.10 6.98 -8.90
CA THR A 281 -25.17 7.95 -9.13
C THR A 281 -24.60 9.36 -9.35
N PRO A 282 -25.04 10.06 -10.42
CA PRO A 282 -24.67 11.46 -10.65
C PRO A 282 -24.95 12.37 -9.46
N ARG A 283 -24.00 13.22 -9.11
CA ARG A 283 -24.08 14.07 -7.89
C ARG A 283 -23.30 15.37 -8.02
N GLN A 284 -23.58 16.32 -7.12
CA GLN A 284 -22.84 17.59 -7.11
C GLN A 284 -21.35 17.37 -6.87
N ARG A 285 -20.52 18.08 -7.64
CA ARG A 285 -19.06 18.00 -7.53
C ARG A 285 -18.45 19.38 -7.37
N GLU A 286 -17.57 19.50 -6.38
CA GLU A 286 -16.67 20.64 -6.27
C GLU A 286 -15.36 20.32 -7.01
N ALA A 287 -14.86 21.28 -7.76
CA ALA A 287 -13.58 21.16 -8.45
C ALA A 287 -12.86 22.52 -8.50
N ASN A 288 -11.57 22.46 -8.81
CA ASN A 288 -10.83 23.66 -9.21
C ASN A 288 -11.06 23.86 -10.70
N PHE A 289 -11.63 25.00 -11.04
CA PHE A 289 -11.84 25.43 -12.41
C PHE A 289 -10.61 26.21 -12.87
N THR A 290 -10.24 26.01 -14.12
CA THR A 290 -9.19 26.78 -14.78
C THR A 290 -9.68 27.24 -16.14
N TRP A 291 -8.95 28.16 -16.76
CA TRP A 291 -9.18 28.52 -18.15
C TRP A 291 -7.94 28.29 -18.99
N SER A 292 -8.15 28.00 -20.28
CA SER A 292 -7.08 27.86 -21.25
C SER A 292 -7.59 28.18 -22.65
N ASP A 293 -6.80 28.93 -23.42
CA ASP A 293 -7.12 29.25 -24.81
C ASP A 293 -6.71 28.10 -25.76
N THR A 294 -5.76 27.26 -25.33
CA THR A 294 -5.29 26.08 -26.07
C THR A 294 -5.55 24.79 -25.30
N LEU A 295 -5.65 23.66 -25.99
CA LEU A 295 -5.75 22.36 -25.33
C LEU A 295 -4.49 22.13 -24.47
N PRO A 296 -4.61 21.91 -23.15
CA PRO A 296 -3.43 21.70 -22.29
C PRO A 296 -2.62 20.49 -22.75
N GLU A 297 -1.29 20.58 -22.63
CA GLU A 297 -0.39 19.51 -23.05
C GLU A 297 -0.65 18.21 -22.27
N GLY A 298 -0.66 17.09 -22.98
CA GLY A 298 -0.91 15.76 -22.38
C GLY A 298 -2.39 15.40 -22.24
N ASN A 299 -3.31 16.31 -22.56
CA ASN A 299 -4.73 16.01 -22.64
C ASN A 299 -5.10 15.52 -24.05
N LEU A 300 -5.98 14.52 -24.11
CA LEU A 300 -6.52 13.99 -25.35
C LEU A 300 -8.01 14.34 -25.46
N LEU A 301 -8.41 14.95 -26.56
CA LEU A 301 -9.82 15.24 -26.83
C LEU A 301 -10.51 13.93 -27.25
N VAL A 302 -11.48 13.48 -26.47
CA VAL A 302 -12.23 12.23 -26.74
C VAL A 302 -13.48 12.53 -27.55
N GLU A 303 -14.17 13.63 -27.20
CA GLU A 303 -15.41 14.04 -27.85
C GLU A 303 -15.49 15.58 -27.96
N GLY A 304 -16.14 16.05 -29.03
CA GLY A 304 -16.37 17.46 -29.29
C GLY A 304 -15.16 18.19 -29.89
N ASP A 305 -15.18 19.52 -29.80
CA ASP A 305 -14.17 20.40 -30.40
C ASP A 305 -13.62 21.38 -29.37
N TRP A 306 -12.32 21.67 -29.43
CA TRP A 306 -11.73 22.75 -28.64
C TRP A 306 -12.17 24.12 -29.19
N TRP A 307 -12.33 25.11 -28.32
CA TRP A 307 -12.70 26.47 -28.72
C TRP A 307 -11.49 27.25 -29.25
N SER A 308 -11.73 28.31 -30.03
CA SER A 308 -10.70 29.29 -30.39
C SER A 308 -10.55 30.35 -29.31
N ALA A 309 -9.39 31.00 -29.21
CA ALA A 309 -9.14 32.08 -28.24
C ALA A 309 -10.14 33.26 -28.36
N ASP A 310 -10.62 33.53 -29.56
CA ASP A 310 -11.58 34.62 -29.83
C ASP A 310 -13.06 34.21 -29.58
N ASP A 311 -13.30 32.98 -29.14
CA ASP A 311 -14.66 32.48 -28.93
C ASP A 311 -15.23 33.03 -27.61
N ALA A 312 -16.28 33.85 -27.72
CA ALA A 312 -16.97 34.46 -26.58
C ALA A 312 -18.10 33.59 -25.99
N GLY A 313 -18.27 32.35 -26.46
CA GLY A 313 -19.29 31.46 -25.92
C GLY A 313 -18.97 30.94 -24.52
N SER A 314 -20.01 30.72 -23.72
CA SER A 314 -19.89 30.08 -22.40
C SER A 314 -19.73 28.57 -22.55
N TRP A 315 -18.51 28.15 -22.85
CA TRP A 315 -18.15 26.75 -23.08
C TRP A 315 -17.48 26.14 -21.85
N VAL A 316 -17.59 24.83 -21.72
CA VAL A 316 -16.82 24.07 -20.73
C VAL A 316 -16.31 22.77 -21.35
N SER A 317 -15.07 22.42 -21.01
CA SER A 317 -14.51 21.10 -21.27
C SER A 317 -14.49 20.32 -19.96
N LEU A 318 -14.94 19.07 -20.00
CA LEU A 318 -14.94 18.16 -18.84
C LEU A 318 -13.93 17.03 -19.01
N GLU A 319 -13.34 16.60 -17.90
CA GLU A 319 -12.55 15.38 -17.86
C GLU A 319 -13.50 14.16 -17.90
N GLU A 320 -13.08 13.07 -18.55
CA GLU A 320 -13.89 11.88 -18.85
C GLU A 320 -14.58 11.31 -17.60
N ASP A 321 -13.81 10.94 -16.57
CA ASP A 321 -14.38 10.36 -15.34
C ASP A 321 -15.26 11.38 -14.60
N PHE A 322 -14.87 12.65 -14.60
CA PHE A 322 -15.67 13.72 -14.00
C PHE A 322 -17.01 13.95 -14.71
N ALA A 323 -17.03 13.83 -16.04
CA ALA A 323 -18.24 13.97 -16.85
C ALA A 323 -19.22 12.83 -16.54
N ASP A 324 -18.72 11.60 -16.43
CA ASP A 324 -19.50 10.41 -16.04
C ASP A 324 -20.07 10.57 -14.61
N ASP A 325 -19.24 11.03 -13.67
CA ASP A 325 -19.60 11.27 -12.26
C ASP A 325 -20.76 12.28 -12.07
N ILE A 326 -20.94 13.21 -13.01
CA ILE A 326 -22.04 14.18 -13.00
C ILE A 326 -23.13 13.85 -14.03
N GLY A 327 -22.94 12.81 -14.84
CA GLY A 327 -23.83 12.40 -15.91
C GLY A 327 -23.99 13.44 -17.03
N ALA A 328 -22.92 14.13 -17.41
CA ALA A 328 -22.94 15.17 -18.45
C ALA A 328 -22.23 14.71 -19.73
N GLY A 329 -22.86 14.97 -20.89
CA GLY A 329 -22.29 14.71 -22.21
C GLY A 329 -22.01 15.99 -23.01
N VAL A 330 -21.36 15.85 -24.16
CA VAL A 330 -21.17 16.99 -25.10
C VAL A 330 -22.53 17.50 -25.57
N GLY A 331 -22.73 18.81 -25.44
CA GLY A 331 -23.97 19.49 -25.80
C GLY A 331 -24.90 19.79 -24.61
N ASP A 332 -24.63 19.25 -23.42
CA ASP A 332 -25.41 19.53 -22.22
C ASP A 332 -25.09 20.91 -21.63
N THR A 333 -26.05 21.48 -20.91
CA THR A 333 -25.86 22.74 -20.18
C THR A 333 -25.63 22.46 -18.70
N LEU A 334 -24.49 22.90 -18.17
CA LEU A 334 -24.17 22.85 -16.75
C LEU A 334 -24.56 24.15 -16.07
N SER A 335 -25.14 24.08 -14.88
CA SER A 335 -25.21 25.24 -13.99
C SER A 335 -24.15 25.12 -12.90
N LEU A 336 -23.31 26.15 -12.83
CA LEU A 336 -22.12 26.20 -12.01
C LEU A 336 -22.22 27.35 -11.01
N ARG A 337 -21.52 27.19 -9.88
CA ARG A 337 -21.42 28.23 -8.85
C ARG A 337 -19.98 28.49 -8.48
N ILE A 338 -19.59 29.76 -8.45
CA ILE A 338 -18.33 30.24 -7.88
C ILE A 338 -18.67 31.26 -6.80
N GLY A 339 -18.35 30.94 -5.54
CA GLY A 339 -18.76 31.76 -4.40
C GLY A 339 -20.28 31.89 -4.33
N ALA A 340 -20.79 33.13 -4.47
CA ALA A 340 -22.23 33.42 -4.47
C ALA A 340 -22.82 33.52 -5.89
N GLU A 341 -21.98 33.57 -6.93
CA GLU A 341 -22.43 33.74 -8.31
C GLU A 341 -22.74 32.41 -8.97
N VAL A 342 -23.81 32.40 -9.76
CA VAL A 342 -24.27 31.25 -10.54
C VAL A 342 -24.27 31.63 -12.01
N PHE A 343 -23.73 30.76 -12.85
CA PHE A 343 -23.70 30.93 -14.30
C PHE A 343 -23.89 29.58 -14.99
N GLU A 344 -24.21 29.62 -16.28
CA GLU A 344 -24.39 28.44 -17.11
C GLU A 344 -23.32 28.35 -18.18
N ALA A 345 -22.84 27.13 -18.44
CA ALA A 345 -21.89 26.84 -19.51
C ALA A 345 -22.30 25.55 -20.23
N LYS A 346 -22.13 25.53 -21.55
CA LYS A 346 -22.46 24.37 -22.38
C LYS A 346 -21.23 23.49 -22.58
N VAL A 347 -21.37 22.18 -22.35
CA VAL A 347 -20.29 21.21 -22.54
C VAL A 347 -19.95 21.16 -24.02
N ARG A 348 -18.75 21.59 -24.37
CA ARG A 348 -18.28 21.59 -25.76
C ARG A 348 -17.41 20.38 -26.07
N SER A 349 -16.69 19.88 -25.08
CA SER A 349 -15.79 18.75 -25.25
C SER A 349 -15.58 17.95 -23.98
N ILE A 350 -15.24 16.67 -24.17
CA ILE A 350 -14.78 15.77 -23.12
C ILE A 350 -13.36 15.35 -23.44
N ARG A 351 -12.49 15.36 -22.43
CA ARG A 351 -11.08 15.04 -22.58
C ARG A 351 -10.64 13.96 -21.60
N GLN A 352 -9.72 13.12 -22.06
CA GLN A 352 -8.97 12.21 -21.22
C GLN A 352 -7.71 12.93 -20.73
N VAL A 353 -7.46 12.81 -19.42
CA VAL A 353 -6.38 13.53 -18.73
C VAL A 353 -5.41 12.53 -18.12
N ASP A 354 -4.12 12.67 -18.44
CA ASP A 354 -3.08 11.87 -17.80
C ASP A 354 -2.69 12.45 -16.44
N TRP A 355 -3.36 11.98 -15.38
CA TRP A 355 -3.03 12.33 -13.99
C TRP A 355 -1.67 11.81 -13.53
N GLN A 356 -1.04 10.87 -14.27
CA GLN A 356 0.28 10.32 -13.95
C GLN A 356 1.44 11.18 -14.49
N SER A 357 1.16 12.09 -15.44
CA SER A 357 2.15 13.02 -16.02
C SER A 357 2.81 13.96 -15.00
N MET A 358 2.21 14.15 -13.83
CA MET A 358 2.64 15.11 -12.80
C MET A 358 2.68 16.56 -13.29
N ARG A 359 1.91 16.89 -14.34
CA ARG A 359 1.67 18.26 -14.78
C ARG A 359 0.39 18.82 -14.12
N PRO A 360 0.21 20.14 -14.03
CA PRO A 360 -1.01 20.75 -13.53
C PRO A 360 -2.20 20.37 -14.42
N ASN A 361 -3.10 19.55 -13.89
CA ASN A 361 -4.28 19.06 -14.59
C ASN A 361 -5.55 19.43 -13.84
N PHE A 362 -6.65 19.58 -14.58
CA PHE A 362 -7.91 20.12 -14.08
C PHE A 362 -9.07 19.26 -14.57
N TYR A 363 -10.12 19.13 -13.76
CA TYR A 363 -11.35 18.41 -14.12
C TYR A 363 -12.29 19.25 -14.98
N VAL A 364 -12.26 20.58 -14.84
CA VAL A 364 -13.15 21.49 -15.55
C VAL A 364 -12.33 22.66 -16.09
N VAL A 365 -12.36 22.84 -17.42
CA VAL A 365 -11.62 23.90 -18.12
C VAL A 365 -12.59 24.77 -18.92
N PHE A 366 -12.37 26.08 -18.89
CA PHE A 366 -13.19 27.08 -19.57
C PHE A 366 -12.36 27.91 -20.58
N PRO A 367 -12.99 28.61 -21.51
CA PRO A 367 -12.37 29.74 -22.19
C PRO A 367 -12.04 30.86 -21.19
N ARG A 368 -10.98 31.64 -21.46
CA ARG A 368 -10.57 32.76 -20.62
C ARG A 368 -11.71 33.74 -20.34
N SER A 369 -12.51 34.04 -21.37
CA SER A 369 -13.66 34.96 -21.31
C SER A 369 -14.70 34.62 -20.23
N VAL A 370 -14.81 33.35 -19.83
CA VAL A 370 -15.79 32.89 -18.83
C VAL A 370 -15.26 33.07 -17.40
N LEU A 371 -13.96 32.82 -17.17
CA LEU A 371 -13.40 32.78 -15.82
C LEU A 371 -12.57 34.01 -15.43
N GLU A 372 -12.14 34.85 -16.38
CA GLU A 372 -11.25 35.98 -16.10
C GLU A 372 -11.83 37.01 -15.12
N SER A 373 -13.17 37.16 -15.06
CA SER A 373 -13.84 38.04 -14.11
C SER A 373 -13.85 37.51 -12.67
N TYR A 374 -13.53 36.22 -12.47
CA TYR A 374 -13.55 35.60 -11.16
C TYR A 374 -12.17 35.66 -10.49
N PRO A 375 -12.10 35.89 -9.17
CA PRO A 375 -10.84 35.82 -8.46
C PRO A 375 -10.28 34.40 -8.52
N GLY A 376 -9.01 34.28 -8.90
CA GLY A 376 -8.30 33.02 -9.00
C GLY A 376 -6.89 33.16 -8.45
N MET A 377 -6.38 32.07 -7.89
CA MET A 377 -4.97 31.96 -7.52
C MET A 377 -4.27 31.07 -8.54
N TYR A 378 -3.04 31.38 -8.88
CA TYR A 378 -2.29 30.63 -9.86
C TYR A 378 -1.58 29.43 -9.25
N MET A 379 -1.33 28.43 -10.09
CA MET A 379 -0.50 27.28 -9.82
C MET A 379 0.46 27.06 -10.98
N THR A 380 1.67 26.63 -10.65
CA THR A 380 2.65 26.15 -11.63
C THR A 380 3.40 24.97 -11.01
N SER A 381 4.07 24.21 -11.87
CA SER A 381 5.01 23.19 -11.47
C SER A 381 6.33 23.39 -12.20
N PHE A 382 7.41 22.90 -11.61
CA PHE A 382 8.74 23.01 -12.18
C PHE A 382 9.58 21.82 -11.76
N ARG A 383 10.67 21.63 -12.49
CA ARG A 383 11.63 20.57 -12.21
C ARG A 383 12.95 21.15 -11.73
N LEU A 384 13.38 20.74 -10.54
CA LEU A 384 14.74 20.98 -10.07
C LEU A 384 15.56 19.69 -10.11
N LEU A 385 16.73 19.78 -10.72
CA LEU A 385 17.72 18.69 -10.67
C LEU A 385 18.39 18.62 -9.29
N PRO A 386 18.95 17.47 -8.89
CA PRO A 386 19.57 17.31 -7.56
C PRO A 386 20.70 18.31 -7.23
N ASP A 387 21.39 18.82 -8.24
CA ASP A 387 22.44 19.85 -8.18
C ASP A 387 21.87 21.27 -8.04
N GLN A 388 20.59 21.49 -8.36
CA GLN A 388 19.91 22.77 -8.28
C GLN A 388 19.18 23.00 -6.94
N LYS A 389 19.39 22.15 -5.92
CA LYS A 389 18.71 22.27 -4.61
C LYS A 389 18.88 23.63 -3.94
N THR A 390 19.98 24.33 -4.19
CA THR A 390 20.19 25.69 -3.64
C THR A 390 19.15 26.69 -4.16
N VAL A 391 18.63 26.50 -5.38
CA VAL A 391 17.57 27.33 -5.97
C VAL A 391 16.29 27.23 -5.14
N LEU A 392 16.01 26.07 -4.53
CA LEU A 392 14.84 25.91 -3.68
C LEU A 392 14.91 26.79 -2.43
N ASN A 393 16.07 26.85 -1.77
CA ASN A 393 16.25 27.72 -0.61
C ASN A 393 16.06 29.20 -0.98
N GLN A 394 16.59 29.60 -2.15
CA GLN A 394 16.40 30.95 -2.69
C GLN A 394 14.94 31.23 -3.03
N LEU A 395 14.21 30.25 -3.58
CA LEU A 395 12.79 30.37 -3.87
C LEU A 395 11.98 30.56 -2.59
N ILE A 396 12.27 29.82 -1.53
CA ILE A 396 11.59 29.97 -0.24
C ILE A 396 11.86 31.36 0.35
N GLU A 397 13.10 31.83 0.31
CA GLU A 397 13.44 33.18 0.77
C GLU A 397 12.78 34.26 -0.08
N PHE A 398 12.76 34.08 -1.41
CA PHE A 398 12.10 34.95 -2.36
C PHE A 398 10.58 35.02 -2.09
N CYS A 399 9.92 33.88 -1.95
CA CYS A 399 8.51 33.81 -1.58
C CYS A 399 8.27 34.47 -0.22
N HIS A 400 9.12 34.26 0.79
CA HIS A 400 8.95 34.91 2.09
C HIS A 400 9.08 36.45 2.02
N ARG A 401 9.97 36.95 1.15
CA ARG A 401 10.20 38.38 0.96
C ARG A 401 9.11 39.07 0.12
N HIS A 402 8.53 38.36 -0.84
CA HIS A 402 7.61 38.91 -1.82
C HIS A 402 6.15 38.45 -1.64
N GLY A 403 5.91 37.44 -0.82
CA GLY A 403 4.61 36.81 -0.68
C GLY A 403 4.35 36.30 0.74
N ASP A 404 3.48 37.00 1.47
CA ASP A 404 2.92 36.51 2.73
C ASP A 404 1.94 35.32 2.53
N ARG A 405 1.72 34.86 1.29
CA ARG A 405 0.58 33.98 0.95
C ARG A 405 0.88 32.75 0.07
N ALA A 406 2.00 32.71 -0.67
CA ALA A 406 2.34 31.56 -1.51
C ALA A 406 2.70 30.33 -0.66
N ARG A 407 2.15 29.15 -0.99
CA ARG A 407 2.41 27.90 -0.24
C ARG A 407 3.17 26.91 -1.11
N TYR A 408 4.42 26.65 -0.73
CA TYR A 408 5.30 25.68 -1.38
C TYR A 408 5.00 24.25 -0.91
N ARG A 409 5.00 23.27 -1.83
CA ARG A 409 4.90 21.85 -1.50
C ARG A 409 6.03 21.05 -2.15
N ASP A 410 6.91 20.53 -1.32
CA ASP A 410 7.94 19.56 -1.73
C ASP A 410 7.39 18.13 -1.71
N LYS A 411 7.69 17.34 -2.74
CA LYS A 411 7.44 15.89 -2.73
C LYS A 411 8.44 15.14 -1.84
N GLY A 412 9.62 15.71 -1.55
CA GLY A 412 10.68 15.08 -0.76
C GLY A 412 10.43 15.00 0.75
N ASN A 413 9.55 15.85 1.31
CA ASN A 413 9.40 16.01 2.77
C ASN A 413 7.95 15.87 3.30
N ALA A 414 7.06 15.23 2.54
CA ALA A 414 5.69 14.93 2.97
C ALA A 414 5.58 13.91 4.14
N GLY A 415 6.68 13.62 4.85
CA GLY A 415 6.77 12.59 5.90
C GLY A 415 7.41 13.03 7.23
N ARG A 416 7.62 14.33 7.48
CA ARG A 416 8.23 14.83 8.73
C ARG A 416 7.71 16.23 9.10
N ASP A 417 6.69 16.30 9.96
CA ASP A 417 6.62 17.22 11.13
C ASP A 417 5.18 17.39 11.64
N ARG A 418 4.95 17.05 12.93
CA ARG A 418 4.34 17.94 13.95
C ARG A 418 4.05 17.21 15.28
N SER A 419 4.78 17.61 16.33
CA SER A 419 4.38 17.60 17.76
C SER A 419 4.41 19.07 18.23
N SER A 420 3.50 19.64 19.01
CA SER A 420 3.15 19.34 20.41
C SER A 420 1.88 20.12 20.83
N GLY A 421 1.31 19.81 22.02
CA GLY A 421 -0.06 20.10 22.51
C GLY A 421 -0.31 21.27 23.50
N ALA A 422 -1.60 21.43 23.90
CA ALA A 422 -2.36 22.57 24.48
C ALA A 422 -2.36 22.80 26.01
N GLY A 423 -2.83 24.00 26.44
CA GLY A 423 -3.33 24.31 27.80
C GLY A 423 -3.78 25.78 27.98
N ALA A 424 -4.94 26.04 28.61
CA ALA A 424 -5.74 27.28 28.56
C ALA A 424 -6.14 27.85 29.94
N GLY A 425 -6.57 29.14 30.04
CA GLY A 425 -7.27 29.71 31.21
C GLY A 425 -7.66 31.22 31.23
N ILE A 426 -8.78 31.59 30.58
CA ILE A 426 -9.91 32.54 30.89
C ILE A 426 -9.68 33.66 31.98
N SER A 427 -9.93 34.98 31.77
CA SER A 427 -11.26 35.64 31.69
C SER A 427 -11.32 37.11 31.20
N ALA A 428 -12.32 37.43 30.33
CA ALA A 428 -13.25 38.59 30.23
C ALA A 428 -12.72 40.07 30.27
N ARG A 429 -13.06 41.08 29.44
CA ARG A 429 -14.25 41.45 28.60
C ARG A 429 -13.94 42.56 27.55
N ARG A 430 -14.86 42.69 26.57
CA ARG A 430 -15.25 43.80 25.63
C ARG A 430 -14.70 43.75 24.18
N HIS A 431 -15.65 43.91 23.25
CA HIS A 431 -15.73 43.61 21.79
C HIS A 431 -15.09 44.68 20.86
N PRO A 432 -14.72 44.40 19.57
CA PRO A 432 -15.68 44.11 18.48
C PRO A 432 -15.28 43.06 17.37
N ALA A 433 -16.34 42.53 16.73
CA ALA A 433 -16.46 41.85 15.42
C ALA A 433 -15.57 40.63 15.06
N SER A 434 -16.13 39.42 15.12
CA SER A 434 -15.60 38.20 14.47
C SER A 434 -16.74 37.30 13.94
N TRP A 435 -16.60 36.81 12.71
CA TRP A 435 -17.48 35.79 12.12
C TRP A 435 -16.96 34.39 12.44
N ARG A 436 -17.91 33.49 12.74
CA ARG A 436 -17.74 32.13 13.26
C ARG A 436 -17.49 31.13 12.14
N LEU A 437 -16.62 30.16 12.41
CA LEU A 437 -16.63 28.85 11.78
C LEU A 437 -16.64 27.81 12.89
N GLY A 438 -17.66 26.95 12.89
CA GLY A 438 -17.81 25.87 13.85
C GLY A 438 -16.73 24.81 13.65
N LEU A 439 -16.00 24.53 14.72
CA LEU A 439 -15.06 23.41 14.83
C LEU A 439 -15.55 22.48 15.92
N GLY A 440 -15.91 21.26 15.53
CA GLY A 440 -16.08 20.14 16.42
C GLY A 440 -14.72 19.60 16.87
N ILE A 441 -14.27 20.11 18.02
CA ILE A 441 -13.49 19.44 19.07
C ILE A 441 -12.01 19.07 18.77
N GLY A 442 -11.11 19.96 19.20
CA GLY A 442 -9.68 19.71 19.47
C GLY A 442 -8.90 21.04 19.63
N ARG A 443 -8.43 21.37 20.84
CA ARG A 443 -8.01 22.72 21.31
C ARG A 443 -6.76 23.36 20.63
N PRO A 444 -6.65 24.70 20.58
CA PRO A 444 -5.45 25.44 20.15
C PRO A 444 -4.43 25.68 21.29
N ILE A 445 -3.15 25.80 20.95
CA ILE A 445 -2.05 26.26 21.82
C ILE A 445 -1.78 27.74 21.52
N GLN A 446 -1.72 28.57 22.56
CA GLN A 446 -1.14 29.91 22.50
C GLN A 446 0.36 29.85 22.82
N LEU A 447 1.18 30.61 22.10
CA LEU A 447 2.49 31.06 22.56
C LEU A 447 2.35 32.55 22.91
N GLY A 448 2.31 32.84 24.21
CA GLY A 448 2.41 34.18 24.76
C GLY A 448 3.72 34.29 25.56
N CYS A 449 4.42 35.41 25.37
CA CYS A 449 5.55 35.85 26.19
C CYS A 449 5.05 36.22 27.61
N PRO A 450 5.78 35.96 28.71
CA PRO A 450 5.40 36.45 30.03
C PRO A 450 5.87 37.90 30.24
N ASP A 451 4.94 38.79 30.60
CA ASP A 451 5.23 40.15 31.07
C ASP A 451 5.77 40.11 32.51
N GLU A 452 7.01 40.57 32.70
CA GLU A 452 7.44 41.65 33.62
C GLU A 452 8.97 41.56 33.84
N GLY A 453 9.71 42.54 33.31
CA GLY A 453 11.11 42.79 33.64
C GLY A 453 12.14 42.48 32.54
N GLU A 454 12.71 43.54 31.97
CA GLU A 454 13.98 43.59 31.22
C GLU A 454 14.08 42.82 29.88
N CYS A 455 13.90 43.55 28.78
CA CYS A 455 14.48 43.18 27.48
C CYS A 455 15.98 43.55 27.47
N PRO A 456 16.92 42.63 27.21
CA PRO A 456 18.25 43.01 26.76
C PRO A 456 18.29 43.11 25.23
N ASP A 457 18.89 44.22 24.84
CA ASP A 457 19.18 44.77 23.52
C ASP A 457 19.70 43.80 22.44
N ALA A 458 19.36 44.14 21.21
CA ALA A 458 19.86 43.55 19.97
C ALA A 458 21.32 43.95 19.74
N SER A 459 22.26 43.40 20.50
CA SER A 459 23.70 43.65 20.27
C SER A 459 24.61 42.65 21.01
N SER A 460 24.48 41.34 20.77
CA SER A 460 25.63 40.44 21.02
C SER A 460 25.63 39.21 20.12
N GLY A 461 26.59 39.19 19.20
CA GLY A 461 26.91 38.00 18.44
C GLY A 461 27.53 36.93 19.34
N ARG A 462 26.95 35.72 19.31
CA ARG A 462 27.67 34.49 19.62
C ARG A 462 26.91 33.29 19.07
N TRP A 463 27.44 32.76 17.98
CA TRP A 463 27.29 31.35 17.63
C TRP A 463 27.97 30.52 18.71
N GLN A 464 27.28 29.51 19.26
CA GLN A 464 27.97 28.41 19.90
C GLN A 464 27.18 27.11 19.72
N ALA A 465 27.77 26.24 18.92
CA ALA A 465 27.48 24.83 18.84
C ALA A 465 27.91 24.14 20.14
N ASP A 466 27.18 23.10 20.54
CA ASP A 466 27.75 21.86 21.09
C ASP A 466 26.67 20.77 21.17
N GLY A 467 26.98 19.58 20.67
CA GLY A 467 26.11 18.41 20.77
C GLY A 467 26.26 17.38 19.64
N VAL A 468 27.48 16.92 19.41
CA VAL A 468 27.85 15.87 18.44
C VAL A 468 27.22 14.52 18.81
N GLY A 469 26.61 13.85 17.82
CA GLY A 469 26.30 12.42 17.80
C GLY A 469 26.27 11.94 16.34
N ASN A 470 27.30 11.20 15.94
CA ASN A 470 27.71 10.82 14.57
C ASN A 470 26.67 9.98 13.77
N PRO A 471 26.80 9.87 12.43
CA PRO A 471 25.95 9.09 11.56
C PRO A 471 26.40 7.62 11.48
N VAL A 472 25.49 6.73 11.08
CA VAL A 472 25.81 5.36 10.62
C VAL A 472 25.25 5.20 9.21
N ASP A 473 26.10 4.59 8.38
CA ASP A 473 26.02 4.37 6.93
C ASP A 473 24.71 3.79 6.38
#